data_AF-A0A1S4ESW7-F1
#
_entry.id   AF-A0A1S4ESW7-F1
#
_cell.length_a   1.000
_cell.length_b   1.000
_cell.length_c   1.000
_cell.angle_alpha   90.00
_cell.angle_beta   90.00
_cell.angle_gamma   90.00
#
_symmetry.space_group_name_H-M   'P 1'
#
loop_
_entity.id
_entity.type
_entity.pdbx_description
1 polymer ?
#
loop_
_entity_poly.entity_id
_entity_poly.type
_entity_poly.pdbx_seq_one_letter_code
_entity_poly.pdbx_strand_id
1 'polypeptide(L)'
;MAQRLQTMFSPGVISIEKKPNGKRVAKVESARYDSGSRNVFREDDLKDLVQISRVPDHFIFTVESVGALKPDVLFLEAVKVLKNKCNLYMDALLKNQS
;
A
#
# COMPACT_ATOMS: atom_id res chain seq x y z
N MET A 1 -4.24 -23.29 13.99
CA MET A 1 -4.05 -22.79 12.62
C MET A 1 -4.54 -21.36 12.43
N ALA A 2 -5.85 -21.06 12.42
CA ALA A 2 -6.36 -19.71 12.15
C ALA A 2 -5.76 -18.61 13.07
N GLN A 3 -5.66 -18.88 14.38
CA GLN A 3 -5.02 -17.97 15.34
C GLN A 3 -3.52 -17.78 15.09
N ARG A 4 -2.81 -18.83 14.66
CA ARG A 4 -1.38 -18.75 14.34
C ARG A 4 -1.16 -17.97 13.05
N LEU A 5 -2.03 -18.12 12.06
CA LEU A 5 -2.00 -17.29 10.85
C LEU A 5 -2.19 -15.81 11.20
N GLN A 6 -3.11 -15.49 12.11
CA GLN A 6 -3.33 -14.11 12.56
C GLN A 6 -2.06 -13.48 13.16
N THR A 7 -1.27 -14.22 13.93
CA THR A 7 -0.04 -13.70 14.54
C THR A 7 1.11 -13.48 13.54
N MET A 8 0.98 -13.96 12.30
CA MET A 8 2.00 -13.76 11.26
C MET A 8 1.90 -12.40 10.54
N PHE A 9 0.82 -11.65 10.75
CA PHE A 9 0.56 -10.35 10.13
C PHE A 9 0.41 -9.25 11.18
N SER A 10 0.45 -7.97 10.76
CA SER A 10 0.22 -6.85 11.66
C SER A 10 -1.16 -6.95 12.36
N PRO A 11 -1.30 -6.41 13.59
CA PRO A 11 -2.59 -6.33 14.27
C PRO A 11 -3.68 -5.69 13.39
N GLY A 12 -4.86 -6.29 13.36
CA GLY A 12 -6.00 -5.81 12.56
C GLY A 12 -5.98 -6.22 11.08
N VAL A 13 -4.93 -6.86 10.58
CA VAL A 13 -4.90 -7.36 9.18
C VAL A 13 -5.74 -8.61 9.02
N ILE A 14 -5.60 -9.56 9.95
CA ILE A 14 -6.35 -10.83 9.94
C ILE A 14 -7.33 -10.85 11.12
N SER A 15 -8.61 -11.07 10.84
CA SER A 15 -9.66 -11.32 11.83
C SER A 15 -10.00 -12.81 11.91
N ILE A 16 -10.61 -13.23 13.04
CA ILE A 16 -11.06 -14.60 13.26
C ILE A 16 -12.59 -14.62 13.33
N GLU A 17 -13.22 -15.25 12.35
CA GLU A 17 -14.67 -15.44 12.32
C GLU A 17 -15.05 -16.83 12.85
N LYS A 18 -16.13 -16.91 13.65
CA LYS A 18 -16.70 -18.17 14.12
C LYS A 18 -17.88 -18.56 13.23
N LYS A 19 -17.75 -19.67 12.51
CA LYS A 19 -18.83 -20.22 11.67
C LYS A 19 -19.93 -20.89 12.53
N PRO A 20 -21.16 -21.07 11.99
CA PRO A 20 -22.26 -21.72 12.70
C PRO A 20 -21.94 -23.13 13.21
N ASN A 21 -21.07 -23.85 12.51
CA ASN A 21 -20.58 -25.17 12.90
C ASN A 21 -19.47 -25.13 13.99
N GLY A 22 -19.23 -23.98 14.62
CA GLY A 22 -18.21 -23.78 15.65
C GLY A 22 -16.78 -23.62 15.12
N LYS A 23 -16.54 -23.79 13.81
CA LYS A 23 -15.20 -23.67 13.22
C LYS A 23 -14.73 -22.21 13.20
N ARG A 24 -13.50 -21.96 13.65
CA ARG A 24 -12.84 -20.65 13.56
C ARG A 24 -12.07 -20.53 12.26
N VAL A 25 -12.31 -19.46 11.51
CA VAL A 25 -11.72 -19.22 10.18
C VAL A 25 -11.04 -17.86 10.18
N ALA A 26 -9.84 -17.79 9.61
CA ALA A 26 -9.12 -16.54 9.43
C ALA A 26 -9.62 -15.83 8.16
N LYS A 27 -9.78 -14.51 8.25
CA LYS A 27 -10.20 -13.66 7.13
C LYS A 27 -9.32 -12.41 7.09
N VAL A 28 -9.03 -11.94 5.88
CA VAL A 28 -8.38 -10.63 5.70
C VAL A 28 -9.39 -9.54 6.00
N GLU A 29 -9.12 -8.76 7.04
CA GLU A 29 -9.95 -7.65 7.50
C GLU A 29 -9.48 -6.32 6.90
N SER A 30 -8.19 -6.02 7.03
CA SER A 30 -7.62 -4.75 6.57
C SER A 30 -6.20 -4.92 6.04
N ALA A 31 -6.09 -5.32 4.77
CA ALA A 31 -4.81 -5.54 4.09
C ALA A 31 -3.89 -4.29 4.09
N ARG A 32 -4.46 -3.09 4.15
CA ARG A 32 -3.72 -1.82 4.17
C ARG A 32 -2.74 -1.70 5.34
N TYR A 33 -3.06 -2.29 6.49
CA TYR A 33 -2.24 -2.16 7.70
C TYR A 33 -1.13 -3.21 7.81
N ASP A 34 -1.00 -4.09 6.81
CA ASP A 34 0.12 -5.03 6.80
C ASP A 34 1.44 -4.30 6.53
N SER A 35 2.43 -4.55 7.38
CA SER A 35 3.78 -4.00 7.21
C SER A 35 4.59 -4.77 6.17
N GLY A 36 4.07 -5.90 5.67
CA GLY A 36 4.73 -6.73 4.67
C GLY A 36 5.90 -7.52 5.24
N SER A 37 5.82 -7.95 6.51
CA SER A 37 6.88 -8.67 7.24
C SER A 37 7.30 -9.99 6.59
N ARG A 38 6.43 -10.60 5.77
CA ARG A 38 6.64 -11.90 5.10
C ARG A 38 6.91 -13.06 6.08
N ASN A 39 6.59 -12.90 7.37
CA ASN A 39 6.83 -13.91 8.40
C ASN A 39 6.17 -15.27 8.11
N VAL A 40 5.00 -15.25 7.47
CA VAL A 40 4.23 -16.45 7.13
C VAL A 40 5.00 -17.45 6.25
N PHE A 41 5.98 -17.00 5.46
CA PHE A 41 6.79 -17.89 4.63
C PHE A 41 7.84 -18.71 5.41
N ARG A 42 7.99 -18.47 6.71
CA ARG A 42 8.84 -19.27 7.61
C ARG A 42 8.13 -20.53 8.12
N GLU A 43 6.83 -20.62 7.94
CA GLU A 43 5.99 -21.70 8.47
C GLU A 43 5.65 -22.67 7.33
N ASP A 44 6.20 -23.88 7.37
CA ASP A 44 6.08 -24.86 6.28
C ASP A 44 4.64 -25.26 5.96
N ASP A 45 3.75 -25.27 6.95
CA ASP A 45 2.33 -25.62 6.78
C ASP A 45 1.44 -24.43 6.43
N LEU A 46 1.96 -23.19 6.47
CA LEU A 46 1.19 -21.97 6.16
C LEU A 46 1.66 -21.28 4.88
N LYS A 47 2.94 -21.42 4.51
CA LYS A 47 3.52 -20.72 3.36
C LYS A 47 2.76 -20.96 2.05
N ASP A 48 2.26 -22.18 1.85
CA ASP A 48 1.56 -22.58 0.63
C ASP A 48 0.05 -22.30 0.67
N LEU A 49 -0.46 -21.77 1.80
CA LEU A 49 -1.87 -21.43 2.00
C LEU A 49 -2.16 -19.94 1.84
N VAL A 50 -1.14 -19.14 1.57
CA VAL A 50 -1.25 -17.69 1.45
C VAL A 50 -0.60 -17.19 0.18
N GLN A 51 -1.19 -16.14 -0.38
CA GLN A 51 -0.58 -15.37 -1.45
C GLN A 51 -0.47 -13.92 -0.99
N ILE A 52 0.75 -13.38 -1.01
CA ILE A 52 1.03 -11.98 -0.70
C ILE A 52 1.38 -11.26 -2.00
N SER A 53 0.61 -10.24 -2.34
CA SER A 53 0.84 -9.40 -3.53
C SER A 53 0.54 -7.94 -3.20
N ARG A 54 0.86 -7.05 -4.15
CA ARG A 54 0.47 -5.64 -4.12
C ARG A 54 -0.32 -5.33 -5.38
N VAL A 55 -1.28 -4.42 -5.27
CA VAL A 55 -2.03 -3.90 -6.42
C VAL A 55 -1.15 -2.85 -7.12
N PRO A 56 -0.66 -3.09 -8.35
CA PRO A 56 0.40 -2.27 -8.96
C PRO A 56 0.05 -0.80 -9.18
N ASP A 57 -1.23 -0.49 -9.37
CA ASP A 57 -1.78 0.83 -9.69
C ASP A 57 -2.46 1.51 -8.49
N HIS A 58 -2.37 0.91 -7.29
CA HIS A 58 -2.94 1.48 -6.07
C HIS A 58 -1.83 1.96 -5.12
N PHE A 59 -1.64 3.28 -5.08
CA PHE A 59 -0.63 3.92 -4.26
C PHE A 59 -1.22 4.52 -2.99
N ILE A 60 -0.52 4.34 -1.88
CA ILE A 60 -0.87 4.94 -0.58
C ILE A 60 0.26 5.88 -0.19
N PHE A 61 0.04 7.18 -0.40
CA PHE A 61 0.98 8.23 -0.02
C PHE A 61 0.67 8.73 1.39
N THR A 62 1.72 8.95 2.18
CA THR A 62 1.67 9.69 3.44
C THR A 62 2.62 10.88 3.31
N VAL A 63 2.10 12.09 3.51
CA VAL A 63 2.89 13.33 3.39
C VAL A 63 2.90 14.01 4.74
N GLU A 64 4.09 14.21 5.30
CA GLU A 64 4.31 14.93 6.54
C GLU A 64 5.02 16.25 6.24
N SER A 65 4.52 17.35 6.78
CA SER A 65 5.10 18.67 6.62
C SER A 65 5.88 19.10 7.86
N VAL A 66 6.94 19.89 7.66
CA VAL A 66 7.69 20.55 8.73
C VAL A 66 7.03 21.85 9.23
N GLY A 67 5.86 22.21 8.69
CA GLY A 67 5.02 23.31 9.18
C GLY A 67 4.95 24.56 8.30
N ALA A 68 5.85 24.71 7.32
CA ALA A 68 5.83 25.88 6.42
C ALA A 68 4.62 25.90 5.47
N LEU A 69 4.21 24.73 4.97
CA LEU A 69 3.05 24.55 4.10
C LEU A 69 2.24 23.34 4.56
N LYS A 70 0.93 23.35 4.35
CA LYS A 70 0.11 22.16 4.64
C LYS A 70 0.45 21.02 3.65
N PRO A 71 0.38 19.74 4.07
CA PRO A 71 0.72 18.59 3.21
C PRO A 71 -0.04 18.51 1.87
N ASP A 72 -1.31 18.91 1.86
CA ASP A 72 -2.15 18.98 0.67
C ASP A 72 -1.62 20.00 -0.35
N VAL A 73 -1.20 21.17 0.13
CA VAL A 73 -0.56 22.19 -0.70
C VAL A 73 0.77 21.68 -1.25
N LEU A 74 1.61 21.04 -0.41
CA LEU A 74 2.89 20.47 -0.85
C LEU A 74 2.72 19.46 -1.98
N PHE A 75 1.74 18.57 -1.88
CA PHE A 75 1.46 17.58 -2.92
C PHE A 75 1.05 18.26 -4.23
N LEU A 76 0.17 19.28 -4.17
CA LEU A 76 -0.25 20.02 -5.35
C LEU A 76 0.92 20.79 -6.01
N GLU A 77 1.82 21.40 -5.23
CA GLU A 77 3.00 22.07 -5.76
C GLU A 77 3.96 21.09 -6.45
N ALA A 78 4.14 19.89 -5.90
CA ALA A 78 4.94 18.85 -6.54
C ALA A 78 4.38 18.46 -7.93
N VAL A 79 3.06 18.33 -8.05
CA VAL A 79 2.38 18.05 -9.34
C VAL A 79 2.58 19.20 -10.33
N LYS A 80 2.49 20.45 -9.88
CA LYS A 80 2.76 21.63 -10.74
C LYS A 80 4.20 21.63 -11.25
N VAL A 81 5.18 21.31 -10.40
CA VAL A 81 6.58 21.21 -10.81
C VAL A 81 6.75 20.15 -11.90
N LEU A 82 6.11 18.98 -11.77
CA LEU A 82 6.15 17.95 -12.82
C LEU A 82 5.54 18.46 -14.12
N LYS A 83 4.36 19.09 -14.06
CA LYS A 83 3.69 19.68 -15.23
C LYS A 83 4.56 20.71 -15.93
N ASN A 84 5.20 21.60 -15.17
CA ASN A 84 6.05 22.65 -15.71
C ASN A 84 7.29 22.08 -16.40
N LYS A 85 7.88 21.00 -15.87
CA LYS A 85 8.99 20.30 -16.55
C LYS A 85 8.56 19.76 -17.91
N CYS A 86 7.39 19.12 -18.00
CA CYS A 86 6.87 18.65 -19.28
C CYS A 86 6.66 19.80 -20.27
N ASN A 87 6.01 20.89 -19.83
CA ASN A 87 5.76 22.05 -20.67
C ASN A 87 7.07 22.68 -21.20
N LEU A 88 8.09 22.78 -20.34
CA LEU A 88 9.39 23.33 -20.74
C LEU A 88 10.02 22.56 -21.89
N TYR A 89 9.97 21.22 -21.86
CA TYR A 89 10.48 20.41 -22.98
C TYR A 89 9.59 20.52 -24.23
N MET A 90 8.27 20.55 -24.06
CA MET A 90 7.34 20.73 -25.19
C MET A 90 7.59 22.06 -25.91
N ASP A 91 7.75 23.16 -25.18
CA ASP A 91 8.02 24.48 -25.73
C ASP A 91 9.37 24.54 -26.46
N ALA A 92 10.40 23.88 -25.90
CA ALA A 92 11.71 23.80 -26.54
C ALA A 92 11.67 23.01 -27.85
N LEU A 93 10.91 21.92 -27.90
CA LEU A 93 10.74 21.12 -29.12
C LEU A 93 9.99 21.90 -30.20
N LEU A 94 8.93 22.62 -29.83
CA LEU A 94 8.15 23.42 -30.78
C LEU A 94 8.96 24.57 -31.37
N LYS A 95 9.79 25.25 -30.56
CA LYS A 95 10.68 26.33 -31.03
C LYS A 95 11.79 25.85 -31.97
N ASN A 96 12.23 24.60 -31.85
CA ASN A 96 13.27 24.04 -32.72
C ASN A 96 12.72 23.56 -34.08
N GLN A 97 11.41 23.61 -34.31
CA GLN A 97 10.76 23.26 -35.58
C GLN A 97 10.29 24.47 -36.38
N SER A 98 10.48 25.69 -35.86
CA SER A 98 10.19 26.98 -36.50
C SER A 98 11.47 27.71 -36.85
#